data_AF-A0A8H6JAF4-F1
#
_entry.id   AF-A0A8H6JAF4-F1
#
_cell.length_a   1.000
_cell.length_b   1.000
_cell.length_c   1.000
_cell.angle_alpha   90.00
_cell.angle_beta   90.00
_cell.angle_gamma   90.00
#
_symmetry.space_group_name_H-M   'P 1'
#
loop_
_entity.id
_entity.type
_entity.pdbx_description
1 polymer ?
#
loop_
_entity_poly.entity_id
_entity_poly.type
_entity_poly.pdbx_seq_one_letter_code
_entity_poly.pdbx_strand_id
1 'polypeptide(L)'
;MSIYTQEDKIILAIEAIRSARATGKKLSVLRAAKTNGVPESSIRHRMNNRPQRERNDPLRGLPLRLAGVEDMANLLLRARNGEPFVLLRNIIAKYGIEEGDIYNFNETGL
;
A
#
# COMPACT_ATOMS: atom_id res chain seq x y z
N MET A 1 -21.42 1.31 5.12
CA MET A 1 -20.06 0.71 5.14
C MET A 1 -19.05 1.82 4.90
N SER A 2 -18.31 2.25 5.93
CA SER A 2 -17.30 3.30 5.77
C SER A 2 -16.03 2.64 5.22
N ILE A 3 -15.68 3.00 3.99
CA ILE A 3 -14.50 2.53 3.25
C ILE A 3 -13.16 2.90 3.89
N TYR A 4 -13.16 3.65 5.00
CA TYR A 4 -11.95 4.08 5.71
C TYR A 4 -12.00 3.67 7.18
N THR A 5 -11.01 2.90 7.60
CA THR A 5 -10.84 2.48 8.98
C THR A 5 -10.42 3.65 9.87
N GLN A 6 -10.53 3.48 11.19
CA GLN A 6 -9.98 4.45 12.17
C GLN A 6 -8.46 4.62 12.00
N GLU A 7 -7.76 3.56 11.60
CA GLU A 7 -6.32 3.59 11.33
C GLU A 7 -5.99 4.52 10.15
N ASP A 8 -6.75 4.40 9.06
CA ASP A 8 -6.55 5.17 7.82
C ASP A 8 -6.72 6.66 8.08
N LYS A 9 -7.72 7.04 8.89
CA LYS A 9 -7.98 8.43 9.27
C LYS A 9 -6.84 9.03 10.10
N ILE A 10 -6.22 8.22 10.97
CA ILE A 10 -5.08 8.67 11.76
C ILE A 10 -3.83 8.82 10.88
N ILE A 11 -3.61 7.90 9.94
CA ILE A 11 -2.49 7.99 8.98
C ILE A 11 -2.62 9.25 8.12
N LEU A 12 -3.81 9.47 7.55
CA LEU A 12 -4.11 10.65 6.76
C LEU A 12 -3.90 11.96 7.55
N ALA A 13 -4.31 11.98 8.83
CA ALA A 13 -4.09 13.13 9.70
C ALA A 13 -2.60 13.40 9.99
N ILE A 14 -1.79 12.35 10.15
CA ILE A 14 -0.33 12.47 10.35
C ILE A 14 0.34 13.00 9.08
N GLU A 15 -0.06 12.51 7.91
CA GLU A 15 0.47 12.97 6.62
C GLU A 15 0.13 14.44 6.38
N ALA A 16 -1.10 14.87 6.67
CA ALA A 16 -1.49 16.28 6.56
C ALA A 16 -0.63 17.21 7.45
N ILE A 17 -0.31 16.80 8.68
CA ILE A 17 0.58 17.56 9.57
C ILE A 17 2.00 17.67 8.98
N ARG A 18 2.53 16.57 8.41
CA ARG A 18 3.87 16.54 7.82
C ARG A 18 3.98 17.40 6.57
N SER A 19 3.00 17.30 5.66
CA SER A 19 2.95 18.09 4.43
C SER A 19 2.82 19.58 4.72
N ALA A 20 2.03 19.95 5.74
CA ALA A 20 1.96 21.33 6.21
C ALA A 20 3.33 21.83 6.71
N ARG A 21 4.03 21.02 7.52
CA ARG A 21 5.37 21.39 8.02
C ARG A 21 6.38 21.58 6.88
N ALA A 22 6.33 20.72 5.84
CA ALA A 22 7.19 20.84 4.66
C ALA A 22 6.95 22.13 3.87
N THR A 23 5.71 22.62 3.85
CA THR A 23 5.33 23.91 3.23
C THR A 23 5.55 25.12 4.17
N GLY A 24 6.22 24.93 5.31
CA GLY A 24 6.46 25.99 6.30
C GLY A 24 5.24 26.35 7.15
N LYS A 25 4.10 25.69 6.95
CA LYS A 25 2.86 25.91 7.70
C LYS A 25 2.79 25.03 8.94
N LYS A 26 2.60 25.63 10.12
CA LYS A 26 2.39 24.86 11.36
C LYS A 26 0.94 24.41 11.47
N LEU A 27 0.68 23.11 11.27
CA LEU A 27 -0.59 22.48 11.58
C LEU A 27 -0.55 21.87 12.98
N SER A 28 -1.52 22.20 13.84
CA SER A 28 -1.64 21.60 15.16
C SER A 28 -2.18 20.17 15.06
N VAL A 29 -1.61 19.27 15.87
CA VAL A 29 -2.05 17.87 16.00
C VAL A 29 -3.55 17.80 16.37
N LEU A 30 -3.99 18.65 17.29
CA LEU A 30 -5.39 18.74 17.72
C LEU A 30 -6.32 19.13 16.55
N ARG A 31 -5.89 20.04 15.67
CA ARG A 31 -6.69 20.44 14.51
C ARG A 31 -6.81 19.30 13.51
N ALA A 32 -5.72 18.58 13.23
CA ALA A 32 -5.75 17.43 12.34
C ALA A 32 -6.64 16.30 12.90
N ALA A 33 -6.56 16.05 14.21
CA ALA A 33 -7.43 15.12 14.92
C ALA A 33 -8.92 15.48 14.77
N LYS A 34 -9.26 16.73 15.03
CA LYS A 34 -10.65 17.23 14.94
C LYS A 34 -11.20 17.14 13.52
N THR A 35 -10.41 17.48 12.51
CA THR A 35 -10.81 17.38 11.09
C THR A 35 -11.05 15.95 10.66
N ASN A 36 -10.25 15.00 11.15
CA ASN A 36 -10.35 13.58 10.76
C ASN A 36 -11.22 12.73 11.71
N GLY A 37 -11.74 13.32 12.78
CA GLY A 37 -12.59 12.63 13.76
C GLY A 37 -11.86 11.55 14.57
N VAL A 38 -10.58 11.76 14.87
CA VAL A 38 -9.72 10.80 15.57
C VAL A 38 -9.12 11.40 16.86
N PRO A 39 -8.79 10.60 17.88
CA PRO A 39 -8.20 11.12 19.12
C PRO A 39 -6.81 11.71 18.89
N GLU A 40 -6.55 12.88 19.50
CA GLU A 40 -5.23 13.54 19.42
C GLU A 40 -4.12 12.67 20.03
N SER A 41 -4.42 11.98 21.12
CA SER A 41 -3.49 11.05 21.78
C SER A 41 -3.02 9.95 20.83
N SER A 42 -3.88 9.45 19.95
CA SER A 42 -3.53 8.46 18.93
C SER A 42 -2.57 9.02 17.88
N ILE A 43 -2.75 10.26 17.45
CA ILE A 43 -1.83 10.94 16.52
C ILE A 43 -0.47 11.17 17.21
N ARG A 44 -0.45 11.71 18.42
CA ARG A 44 0.82 11.96 19.15
C ARG A 44 1.58 10.67 19.42
N HIS A 45 0.89 9.63 19.86
CA HIS A 45 1.47 8.32 20.11
C HIS A 45 2.15 7.77 18.85
N ARG A 46 1.52 7.88 17.68
CA ARG A 46 2.08 7.40 16.39
C ARG A 46 3.13 8.31 15.77
N MET A 47 3.08 9.61 16.07
CA MET A 47 4.15 10.52 15.67
C MET A 47 5.43 10.25 16.46
N ASN A 48 5.31 9.84 17.74
CA ASN A 48 6.43 9.51 18.61
C ASN A 48 6.92 8.06 18.43
N ASN A 49 6.00 7.11 18.31
CA ASN A 49 6.28 5.71 17.96
C ASN A 49 5.95 5.49 16.48
N ARG A 50 6.95 5.49 15.59
CA ARG A 50 6.77 5.00 14.21
C ARG A 50 6.10 3.62 14.23
N PRO A 51 5.26 3.28 13.23
CA PRO A 51 4.16 2.34 13.37
C PRO A 51 4.59 0.99 13.94
N GLN A 52 3.67 0.32 14.64
CA GLN A 52 3.65 -1.14 14.70
C GLN A 52 3.43 -1.65 13.27
N ARG A 53 4.46 -1.63 12.42
CA ARG A 53 4.53 -2.52 11.28
C ARG A 53 4.95 -3.86 11.84
N GLU A 54 3.95 -4.60 12.28
CA GLU A 54 3.93 -6.07 12.36
C GLU A 54 2.62 -6.45 13.01
N ARG A 55 1.57 -6.53 12.19
CA ARG A 55 0.49 -7.48 12.44
C ARG A 55 0.27 -8.23 11.14
N ASN A 56 0.90 -9.40 11.10
CA ASN A 56 0.80 -10.47 10.11
C ASN A 56 1.43 -10.18 8.75
N ASP A 57 2.75 -10.03 8.72
CA ASP A 57 3.51 -10.48 7.55
C ASP A 57 3.94 -11.92 7.85
N PRO A 58 3.50 -12.95 7.10
CA PRO A 58 3.83 -14.36 7.36
C PRO A 58 5.33 -14.70 7.30
N LEU A 59 6.19 -13.70 7.06
CA LEU A 59 7.57 -13.88 6.62
C LEU A 59 8.64 -13.35 7.58
N ARG A 60 8.28 -12.81 8.75
CA ARG A 60 9.31 -12.39 9.73
C ARG A 60 9.62 -13.50 10.73
N GLY A 61 10.65 -14.27 10.38
CA GLY A 61 11.27 -15.29 11.23
C GLY A 61 11.82 -16.50 10.49
N LEU A 62 11.49 -16.67 9.21
CA LEU A 62 11.99 -17.78 8.40
C LEU A 62 13.16 -17.33 7.54
N PRO A 63 14.36 -17.95 7.68
CA PRO A 63 15.49 -17.65 6.83
C PRO A 63 15.29 -18.34 5.47
N LEU A 64 14.34 -17.88 4.65
CA LEU A 64 14.09 -18.46 3.33
C LEU A 64 13.72 -17.39 2.29
N ARG A 65 14.77 -16.81 1.70
CA ARG A 65 14.89 -16.40 0.28
C ARG A 65 13.75 -15.60 -0.41
N LEU A 66 12.91 -14.83 0.29
CA LEU A 66 11.99 -13.90 -0.40
C LEU A 66 12.64 -12.60 -0.88
N ALA A 67 13.67 -12.10 -0.18
CA ALA A 67 14.42 -10.92 -0.62
C ALA A 67 15.00 -11.09 -2.03
N GLY A 68 15.53 -12.28 -2.36
CA GLY A 68 16.03 -12.56 -3.69
C GLY A 68 14.95 -12.58 -4.78
N VAL A 69 13.72 -12.96 -4.44
CA VAL A 69 12.59 -13.00 -5.39
C VAL A 69 12.00 -11.61 -5.58
N GLU A 70 11.89 -10.81 -4.53
CA GLU A 70 11.51 -9.40 -4.65
C GLU A 70 12.56 -8.61 -5.42
N ASP A 71 13.84 -8.79 -5.12
CA ASP A 71 14.94 -8.17 -5.86
C ASP A 71 14.92 -8.61 -7.33
N MET A 72 14.66 -9.89 -7.60
CA MET A 72 14.51 -10.40 -8.96
C MET A 72 13.28 -9.82 -9.68
N ALA A 73 12.13 -9.73 -9.01
CA ALA A 73 10.92 -9.13 -9.57
C ALA A 73 11.14 -7.64 -9.89
N ASN A 74 11.82 -6.91 -9.01
CA ASN A 74 12.19 -5.51 -9.19
C ASN A 74 13.23 -5.32 -10.31
N LEU A 75 14.19 -6.24 -10.45
CA LEU A 75 15.18 -6.23 -11.52
C LEU A 75 14.55 -6.54 -12.88
N LEU A 76 13.61 -7.51 -12.93
CA LEU A 76 12.81 -7.80 -14.12
C LEU A 76 11.89 -6.64 -14.50
N LEU A 77 11.31 -5.95 -13.51
CA LEU A 77 10.55 -4.71 -13.70
C LEU A 77 11.42 -3.61 -14.32
N ARG A 78 12.64 -3.39 -13.80
CA ARG A 78 13.57 -2.40 -14.38
C ARG A 78 14.03 -2.77 -15.79
N ALA A 79 14.34 -4.04 -16.03
CA ALA A 79 14.76 -4.52 -17.35
C ALA A 79 13.64 -4.36 -18.42
N ARG A 80 12.37 -4.38 -18.00
CA ARG A 80 11.20 -4.13 -18.85
C ARG A 80 10.67 -2.68 -18.81
N ASN A 81 11.53 -1.72 -18.43
CA ASN A 81 11.20 -0.29 -18.35
C ASN A 81 10.13 0.11 -17.31
N GLY A 82 9.90 -0.72 -16.30
CA GLY A 82 9.08 -0.39 -15.14
C GLY A 82 7.57 -0.48 -15.36
N GLU A 83 7.11 -0.77 -16.57
CA GLU A 83 5.68 -0.76 -16.89
C GLU A 83 4.97 -2.03 -16.41
N PRO A 84 4.14 -1.97 -15.35
CA PRO A 84 3.46 -3.15 -14.81
C PRO A 84 2.48 -3.75 -15.83
N PHE A 85 1.99 -2.91 -16.75
CA PHE A 85 1.01 -3.26 -17.77
C PHE A 85 1.62 -4.04 -18.96
N VAL A 86 2.94 -4.00 -19.17
CA VAL A 86 3.60 -4.73 -20.26
C VAL A 86 3.62 -6.23 -19.97
N LEU A 87 3.84 -6.64 -18.72
CA LEU A 87 3.81 -8.06 -18.36
C LEU A 87 2.42 -8.65 -18.61
N LEU A 88 1.38 -7.96 -18.15
CA LEU A 88 0.00 -8.39 -18.36
C LEU A 88 -0.34 -8.45 -19.86
N ARG A 89 0.04 -7.43 -20.64
CA ARG A 89 -0.18 -7.43 -22.10
C ARG A 89 0.60 -8.53 -22.82
N ASN A 90 1.83 -8.83 -22.40
CA ASN A 90 2.60 -9.94 -22.97
C ASN A 90 2.00 -11.30 -22.63
N ILE A 91 1.45 -11.47 -21.43
CA ILE A 91 0.75 -12.71 -21.04
C ILE A 91 -0.52 -12.86 -21.87
N ILE A 92 -1.33 -11.79 -21.99
CA ILE A 92 -2.52 -11.74 -22.84
C ILE A 92 -2.16 -12.10 -24.29
N ALA A 93 -1.12 -11.48 -24.85
CA ALA A 93 -0.69 -11.73 -26.22
C ALA A 93 -0.10 -13.14 -26.43
N LYS A 94 0.66 -13.65 -25.45
CA LYS A 94 1.31 -14.97 -25.54
C LYS A 94 0.31 -16.12 -25.51
N TYR A 95 -0.74 -15.99 -24.68
CA TYR A 95 -1.74 -17.04 -24.51
C TYR A 95 -3.06 -16.75 -25.26
N GLY A 96 -3.12 -15.64 -26.01
CA GLY A 96 -4.30 -15.26 -26.79
C GLY A 96 -5.55 -15.03 -25.94
N ILE A 97 -5.39 -14.49 -24.73
CA ILE A 97 -6.49 -14.28 -23.78
C ILE A 97 -7.35 -13.12 -24.28
N GLU A 98 -8.64 -13.33 -24.51
CA GLU A 98 -9.53 -12.23 -24.87
C GLU A 98 -9.89 -11.41 -23.63
N GLU A 99 -10.21 -10.12 -23.82
CA GLU A 99 -10.46 -9.20 -22.70
C GLU A 99 -11.65 -9.65 -21.83
N GLY A 100 -12.62 -10.36 -22.44
CA GLY A 100 -13.75 -10.99 -21.73
C GLY A 100 -13.35 -12.14 -20.81
N ASP A 101 -12.25 -12.84 -21.12
CA ASP A 101 -11.76 -13.99 -20.34
C ASP A 101 -10.97 -13.56 -19.10
N ILE A 102 -10.50 -12.31 -19.04
CA ILE A 102 -9.69 -11.77 -17.93
C ILE A 102 -10.42 -11.88 -16.60
N TYR A 103 -11.75 -11.87 -16.60
CA TYR A 103 -12.59 -11.95 -15.41
C TYR A 103 -13.36 -13.27 -15.30
N ASN A 104 -13.09 -14.24 -16.16
CA ASN A 104 -13.81 -15.51 -16.24
C ASN A 104 -13.24 -16.59 -15.30
N PHE A 105 -12.96 -16.22 -14.04
CA PHE A 105 -12.37 -17.13 -13.04
C PHE A 105 -13.34 -18.20 -12.52
N ASN A 106 -14.63 -18.09 -12.83
CA ASN A 106 -15.70 -18.95 -12.34
C ASN A 106 -16.14 -20.03 -13.35
N GLU A 107 -15.79 -19.92 -14.63
CA GLU A 107 -16.00 -20.97 -15.62
C GLU A 107 -14.84 -21.98 -15.56
N THR A 108 -14.80 -22.72 -14.45
CA THR A 108 -14.08 -23.99 -14.43
C THR A 108 -15.02 -25.06 -14.98
N GLY A 109 -14.82 -25.40 -16.25
CA GLY A 109 -15.53 -26.49 -16.92
C GLY A 109 -15.28 -27.82 -16.21
N LEU A 110 -16.37 -28.57 -16.04
CA LEU A 110 -16.42 -30.01 -15.74
C LEU A 110 -15.63 -30.83 -16.77
#